data_AF-A0A967W0V5-F1
#
_entry.id   AF-A0A967W0V5-F1
#
_cell.length_a   1.000
_cell.length_b   1.000
_cell.length_c   1.000
_cell.angle_alpha   90.00
_cell.angle_beta   90.00
_cell.angle_gamma   90.00
#
_symmetry.space_group_name_H-M   'P 1'
#
loop_
_entity.id
_entity.type
_entity.pdbx_description
1 polymer ?
#
loop_
_entity_poly.entity_id
_entity_poly.type
_entity_poly.pdbx_seq_one_letter_code
_entity_poly.pdbx_strand_id
1 'polypeptide(L)'
;FYADIKVGYEATRNAYLQQQGSAQSFPPKLDLYSSQNAATSTLGIQVSSDYAFTGAYSTANISYDDRYSLYGSFRRDGSSRFGSSNPYGNFYSIGFAWNVVNENFMKNIPAI
;
A
#
# COMPACT_ATOMS: atom_id res chain seq x y z
N PHE A 1 25.06 19.02 12.55
CA PHE A 1 24.92 17.99 11.50
C PHE A 1 23.94 16.95 12.01
N TYR A 2 22.92 16.64 11.22
CA TYR A 2 21.85 15.70 11.55
C TYR A 2 21.71 14.69 10.40
N ALA A 3 21.53 13.41 10.73
CA ALA A 3 21.30 12.37 9.74
C ALA A 3 20.28 11.36 10.26
N ASP A 4 19.30 11.02 9.43
CA ASP A 4 18.26 10.01 9.67
C ASP A 4 18.30 9.01 8.52
N ILE A 5 18.56 7.74 8.82
CA ILE A 5 18.58 6.66 7.85
C ILE A 5 17.61 5.58 8.32
N LYS A 6 16.72 5.15 7.43
CA LYS A 6 15.73 4.10 7.72
C LYS A 6 15.75 3.07 6.61
N VAL A 7 15.55 1.82 7.00
CA VAL A 7 15.29 0.70 6.10
C VAL A 7 14.10 -0.07 6.62
N GLY A 8 13.30 -0.62 5.73
CA GLY A 8 12.11 -1.36 6.13
C GLY A 8 11.69 -2.37 5.08
N TYR A 9 10.89 -3.32 5.53
CA TYR A 9 10.30 -4.36 4.71
C TYR A 9 8.82 -4.49 5.09
N GLU A 10 7.99 -4.74 4.09
CA GLU A 10 6.56 -4.96 4.25
C GLU A 10 6.09 -6.14 3.39
N ALA A 11 5.12 -6.87 3.91
CA ALA A 11 4.43 -7.93 3.20
C ALA A 11 2.96 -7.96 3.65
N THR A 12 2.05 -7.98 2.68
CA THR A 12 0.62 -8.08 2.92
C THR A 12 0.00 -9.11 1.98
N ARG A 13 -1.00 -9.85 2.46
CA ARG A 13 -1.81 -10.75 1.64
C ARG A 13 -3.27 -10.55 1.99
N ASN A 14 -4.10 -10.52 0.96
CA ASN A 14 -5.54 -10.38 1.06
C ASN A 14 -6.19 -11.50 0.27
N ALA A 15 -7.07 -12.24 0.92
CA ALA A 15 -7.88 -13.27 0.30
C ALA A 15 -9.36 -12.98 0.58
N TYR A 16 -10.15 -13.02 -0.49
CA TYR A 16 -11.59 -12.83 -0.47
C TYR A 16 -12.24 -14.05 -1.09
N LEU A 17 -13.23 -14.59 -0.40
CA LEU A 17 -14.05 -15.69 -0.88
C LEU A 17 -15.50 -15.35 -0.62
N GLN A 18 -16.29 -15.36 -1.69
CA GLN A 18 -17.73 -15.22 -1.64
C GLN A 18 -18.35 -16.45 -2.26
N GLN A 19 -19.31 -17.02 -1.54
CA GLN A 19 -20.13 -18.11 -2.02
C GLN A 19 -21.57 -17.64 -2.08
N GLN A 20 -22.18 -17.76 -3.25
CA GLN A 20 -23.59 -17.48 -3.46
C GLN A 20 -24.28 -18.78 -3.89
N GLY A 21 -25.40 -19.09 -3.26
CA GLY A 21 -26.21 -20.26 -3.58
C GLY A 21 -27.65 -19.85 -3.83
N SER A 22 -28.28 -20.47 -4.83
CA SER A 22 -29.72 -20.36 -5.07
C SER A 22 -30.36 -21.73 -4.96
N ALA A 23 -31.51 -21.81 -4.29
CA ALA A 23 -32.23 -23.06 -4.06
C ALA A 23 -33.74 -22.87 -4.33
N GLN A 24 -34.40 -23.93 -4.76
CA GLN A 24 -35.81 -23.94 -5.15
C GLN A 24 -36.56 -25.12 -4.51
N SER A 25 -37.88 -25.17 -4.69
CA SER A 25 -38.75 -26.19 -4.09
C SER A 25 -38.74 -26.15 -2.55
N PHE A 26 -39.08 -24.96 -2.01
CA PHE A 26 -39.30 -24.79 -0.57
C PHE A 26 -40.64 -25.42 -0.15
N PRO A 27 -40.74 -25.97 1.08
CA PRO A 27 -42.02 -26.36 1.66
C PRO A 27 -43.01 -25.18 1.68
N PRO A 28 -44.33 -25.41 1.51
CA PRO A 28 -45.33 -24.34 1.41
C PRO A 28 -45.63 -23.59 2.74
N LYS A 29 -44.71 -23.62 3.70
CA LYS A 29 -44.82 -22.96 5.02
C LYS A 29 -44.08 -21.63 5.00
N LEU A 30 -44.72 -20.57 5.51
CA LEU A 30 -44.25 -19.17 5.44
C LEU A 30 -42.92 -18.84 6.15
N ASP A 31 -42.30 -19.79 6.87
CA ASP A 31 -41.11 -19.50 7.70
C ASP A 31 -39.83 -20.14 7.16
N LEU A 32 -39.88 -20.84 6.02
CA LEU A 32 -38.80 -21.71 5.55
C LEU A 32 -38.21 -21.24 4.21
N TYR A 33 -37.67 -20.01 4.18
CA TYR A 33 -37.02 -19.43 2.99
C TYR A 33 -35.48 -19.43 3.02
N SER A 34 -34.84 -19.97 4.07
CA SER A 34 -33.39 -20.21 4.06
C SER A 34 -33.04 -21.27 3.00
N SER A 35 -31.96 -21.05 2.25
CA SER A 35 -31.48 -21.97 1.20
C SER A 35 -31.23 -23.41 1.67
N GLN A 36 -31.05 -23.62 2.98
CA GLN A 36 -30.92 -24.95 3.60
C GLN A 36 -32.23 -25.75 3.63
N ASN A 37 -33.39 -25.09 3.52
CA ASN A 37 -34.71 -25.72 3.61
C ASN A 37 -35.29 -26.15 2.25
N ALA A 38 -34.63 -25.77 1.16
CA ALA A 38 -35.03 -26.11 -0.19
C ALA A 38 -34.68 -27.57 -0.53
N ALA A 39 -35.55 -28.28 -1.25
CA ALA A 39 -35.32 -29.67 -1.66
C ALA A 39 -34.26 -29.82 -2.77
N THR A 40 -34.03 -28.76 -3.56
CA THR A 40 -33.10 -28.78 -4.69
C THR A 40 -32.22 -27.52 -4.70
N SER A 41 -30.90 -27.71 -4.67
CA SER A 41 -29.92 -26.65 -4.92
C SER A 41 -29.75 -26.46 -6.42
N THR A 42 -30.05 -25.27 -6.93
CA THR A 42 -30.13 -25.00 -8.38
C THR A 42 -28.86 -24.38 -8.95
N LEU A 43 -28.07 -23.63 -8.16
CA LEU A 43 -26.80 -23.05 -8.63
C LEU A 43 -25.91 -22.61 -7.46
N GLY A 44 -24.62 -22.99 -7.49
CA GLY A 44 -23.59 -22.52 -6.57
C GLY A 44 -22.52 -21.76 -7.33
N ILE A 45 -22.38 -20.46 -7.06
CA ILE A 45 -21.33 -19.61 -7.62
C ILE A 45 -20.32 -19.31 -6.54
N GLN A 46 -19.05 -19.50 -6.86
CA GLN A 46 -17.93 -19.10 -6.02
C GLN A 46 -17.15 -18.00 -6.74
N VAL A 47 -16.97 -16.87 -6.08
CA VAL A 47 -16.08 -15.80 -6.52
C VAL A 47 -14.97 -15.69 -5.51
N SER A 48 -13.74 -15.91 -5.96
CA SER A 48 -12.53 -15.79 -5.14
C SER A 48 -11.61 -14.73 -5.71
N SER A 49 -10.98 -13.94 -4.83
CA SER A 49 -9.90 -13.02 -5.20
C SER A 49 -8.77 -13.15 -4.19
N ASP A 50 -7.54 -13.33 -4.67
CA ASP A 50 -6.35 -13.41 -3.83
C ASP A 50 -5.28 -12.49 -4.41
N TYR A 51 -4.62 -11.73 -3.54
CA TYR A 51 -3.50 -10.90 -3.91
C TYR A 51 -2.54 -10.65 -2.74
N ALA A 52 -1.27 -10.51 -3.08
CA ALA A 52 -0.23 -10.18 -2.13
C ALA A 52 0.63 -9.02 -2.65
N PHE A 53 1.11 -8.20 -1.72
CA PHE A 53 2.12 -7.20 -1.97
C PHE A 53 3.32 -7.46 -1.07
N THR A 54 4.50 -7.19 -1.58
CA THR A 54 5.73 -7.21 -0.78
C THR A 54 6.62 -6.07 -1.23
N GLY A 55 7.31 -5.41 -0.31
CA GLY A 55 8.17 -4.30 -0.65
C GLY A 55 9.28 -4.10 0.35
N ALA A 56 10.39 -3.55 -0.12
CA ALA A 56 11.47 -3.06 0.72
C ALA A 56 11.72 -1.59 0.40
N TYR A 57 11.97 -0.78 1.42
CA TYR A 57 12.24 0.63 1.26
C TYR A 57 13.43 1.06 2.12
N SER A 58 14.05 2.16 1.69
CA SER A 58 15.14 2.83 2.38
C SER A 58 15.02 4.33 2.19
N THR A 59 15.33 5.09 3.24
CA THR A 59 15.33 6.55 3.21
C THR A 59 16.58 7.08 3.90
N ALA A 60 17.14 8.16 3.37
CA ALA A 60 18.28 8.86 3.95
C ALA A 60 18.00 10.37 3.91
N ASN A 61 18.07 11.01 5.08
CA ASN A 61 17.88 12.44 5.24
C ASN A 61 19.10 13.00 5.96
N ILE A 62 19.77 13.99 5.38
CA ILE A 62 21.00 14.57 5.92
C ILE A 62 20.84 16.08 5.93
N SER A 63 21.07 16.71 7.09
CA SER A 63 21.03 18.16 7.25
C SER A 63 22.34 18.66 7.85
N TYR A 64 22.92 19.66 7.20
CA TYR A 64 24.13 20.33 7.64
C TYR A 64 23.82 21.77 8.05
N ASP A 65 24.15 22.07 9.31
CA ASP A 65 24.12 23.41 9.90
C ASP A 65 22.79 24.18 9.71
N ASP A 66 21.68 23.44 9.65
CA ASP A 66 20.34 23.95 9.34
C ASP A 66 20.27 24.85 8.09
N ARG A 67 21.25 24.72 7.21
CA ARG A 67 21.41 25.46 5.96
C ARG A 67 21.13 24.59 4.76
N TYR A 68 21.69 23.40 4.73
CA TYR A 68 21.52 22.49 3.60
C TYR A 68 20.91 21.19 4.09
N SER A 69 19.85 20.74 3.43
CA SER A 69 19.25 19.43 3.69
C SER A 69 19.14 18.66 2.39
N LEU A 70 19.50 17.39 2.44
CA LEU A 70 19.39 16.44 1.34
C LEU A 70 18.49 15.30 1.79
N TYR A 71 17.56 14.91 0.93
CA TYR A 71 16.59 13.85 1.15
C TYR A 71 16.72 12.84 0.02
N GLY A 72 16.71 11.56 0.36
CA GLY A 72 16.76 10.46 -0.59
C GLY A 72 15.85 9.33 -0.14
N SER A 73 15.16 8.71 -1.09
CA SER A 73 14.41 7.48 -0.84
C SER A 73 14.53 6.54 -2.02
N PHE A 74 14.55 5.26 -1.71
CA PHE A 74 14.52 4.17 -2.68
C PHE A 74 13.60 3.07 -2.16
N ARG A 75 12.76 2.54 -3.05
CA ARG A 75 11.78 1.51 -2.74
C ARG A 75 11.65 0.52 -3.89
N ARG A 76 11.49 -0.75 -3.55
CA ARG A 76 11.21 -1.83 -4.50
C ARG A 76 9.96 -2.57 -4.05
N ASP A 77 8.91 -2.49 -4.85
CA ASP A 77 7.60 -3.06 -4.55
C ASP A 77 7.24 -4.16 -5.55
N GLY A 78 6.64 -5.23 -5.05
CA GLY A 78 6.13 -6.32 -5.82
C GLY A 78 4.66 -6.61 -5.51
N SER A 79 3.97 -7.10 -6.53
CA SER A 79 2.54 -7.43 -6.46
C SER A 79 2.31 -8.77 -7.15
N SER A 80 1.54 -9.65 -6.51
CA SER A 80 1.12 -10.92 -7.12
C SER A 80 0.16 -10.73 -8.30
N ARG A 81 -0.32 -9.49 -8.53
CA ARG A 81 -1.12 -9.13 -9.71
C ARG A 81 -0.26 -8.75 -10.91
N PHE A 82 1.04 -8.50 -10.72
CA PHE A 82 1.95 -8.30 -11.83
C PHE A 82 2.30 -9.64 -12.48
N GLY A 83 2.57 -9.63 -13.79
CA GLY A 83 2.91 -10.84 -14.53
C GLY A 83 4.14 -11.53 -13.96
N SER A 84 4.19 -12.86 -14.05
CA SER A 84 5.25 -13.70 -13.46
C SER A 84 6.66 -13.38 -13.97
N SER A 85 6.80 -12.74 -15.14
CA SER A 85 8.08 -12.35 -15.73
C SER A 85 8.73 -11.14 -15.05
N ASN A 86 7.94 -10.18 -14.55
CA ASN A 86 8.48 -9.03 -13.82
C ASN A 86 7.49 -8.56 -12.73
N PRO A 87 7.49 -9.22 -11.56
CA PRO A 87 6.54 -8.91 -10.50
C PRO A 87 6.96 -7.72 -9.62
N TYR A 88 8.03 -6.98 -9.98
CA TYR A 88 8.60 -5.90 -9.16
C TYR A 88 8.79 -4.59 -9.93
N GLY A 89 8.52 -3.46 -9.27
CA GLY A 89 8.83 -2.11 -9.71
C GLY A 89 9.80 -1.41 -8.74
N ASN A 90 10.67 -0.55 -9.27
CA ASN A 90 11.60 0.26 -8.48
C ASN A 90 11.16 1.73 -8.52
N PHE A 91 11.17 2.39 -7.37
CA PHE A 91 10.76 3.77 -7.18
C PHE A 91 11.83 4.50 -6.37
N TYR A 92 12.19 5.71 -6.77
CA TYR A 92 13.19 6.51 -6.08
C TYR A 92 12.81 7.98 -6.10
N SER A 93 13.30 8.72 -5.11
CA SER A 93 13.15 10.16 -5.02
C SER A 93 14.39 10.77 -4.39
N ILE A 94 14.75 11.97 -4.86
CA ILE A 94 15.82 12.79 -4.32
C ILE A 94 15.34 14.22 -4.20
N GLY A 95 15.68 14.88 -3.10
CA GLY A 95 15.27 16.24 -2.79
C GLY A 95 16.40 17.01 -2.12
N PHE A 96 16.44 18.32 -2.34
CA PHE A 96 17.40 19.22 -1.73
C PHE A 96 16.67 20.46 -1.22
N ALA A 97 17.00 20.92 -0.03
CA ALA A 97 16.49 22.13 0.56
C ALA A 97 17.65 23.01 1.03
N TRP A 98 17.55 24.30 0.73
CA TRP A 98 18.51 25.31 1.16
C TRP A 98 17.79 26.40 1.95
N ASN A 99 18.16 26.54 3.21
CA ASN A 99 17.69 27.61 4.09
C ASN A 99 18.61 28.82 3.93
N VAL A 100 18.22 29.70 3.01
CA VAL A 100 18.97 30.93 2.68
C VAL A 100 19.05 31.87 3.88
N VAL A 101 18.04 31.89 4.76
CA VAL A 101 17.98 32.79 5.94
C VAL A 101 19.14 32.55 6.91
N ASN A 102 19.61 31.31 7.01
CA ASN A 102 20.73 30.96 7.89
C ASN A 102 22.11 31.33 7.31
N GLU A 103 22.17 31.85 6.08
CA GLU A 103 23.42 32.29 5.46
C GLU A 103 23.93 33.61 6.03
N ASN A 104 25.24 33.74 6.13
CA ASN A 104 25.87 34.94 6.70
C ASN A 104 25.56 36.22 5.90
N PHE A 105 25.28 36.11 4.59
CA PHE A 105 24.92 37.26 3.77
C PHE A 105 23.48 37.75 4.03
N MET A 106 22.55 36.85 4.39
CA MET A 106 21.17 37.25 4.71
C MET A 106 21.06 37.93 6.06
N LYS A 107 21.96 37.62 7.01
CA LYS A 107 21.97 38.21 8.35
C LYS A 107 22.14 39.74 8.37
N ASN A 108 22.69 40.31 7.31
CA ASN A 108 22.97 41.75 7.20
C ASN A 108 21.86 42.52 6.45
N ILE A 109 20.76 41.88 6.05
CA ILE A 109 19.66 42.53 5.35
C ILE A 109 18.59 42.96 6.38
N PRO A 110 18.22 44.25 6.45
CA PRO A 110 17.19 44.72 7.39
C PRO A 110 15.84 44.06 7.08
N ALA A 111 15.17 43.53 8.10
CA ALA A 111 13.78 43.12 7.99
C ALA A 111 12.88 44.36 7.84
N ILE A 112 11.87 44.28 6.96
CA ILE A 112 10.82 45.30 6.80
C ILE A 112 9.73 45.07 7.85
#